data_AF-A0A7W1TZZ0-F1
#
_entry.id   AF-A0A7W1TZZ0-F1
#
_cell.length_a   1.000
_cell.length_b   1.000
_cell.length_c   1.000
_cell.angle_alpha   90.00
_cell.angle_beta   90.00
_cell.angle_gamma   90.00
#
_symmetry.space_group_name_H-M   'P 1'
#
loop_
_entity.id
_entity.type
_entity.pdbx_description
1 polymer ?
#
loop_
_entity_poly.entity_id
_entity_poly.type
_entity_poly.pdbx_seq_one_letter_code
_entity_poly.pdbx_strand_id
1 'polypeptide(L)'
;MARFLRLMQVTLLLGALSLTAEEPVVVLTPAGNSLTLEVDPQDSFANVMAHIEQEIQIADETPDLDLSQSLQLNFFSPIAATRAPAGRNYAEAASPSEAKDIRTIVTSLAKYSWAQLMNHKSSIKKAGDRVDHVHPLRFLACIFNDEEMKGCVHAIRDRSRIYKEFTSGLFGSLDTEARNGNLEQFVPDFARSLNLDGNAASALSSVVQKRQWDNLIDTLMKFKPRSGNPGRYDM
;
A
#
# COMPACT_ATOMS: atom_id res chain seq x y z
N MET A 1 15.88 33.95 13.67
CA MET A 1 15.63 35.19 12.90
C MET A 1 15.92 34.87 11.44
N ALA A 2 15.04 34.97 10.45
CA ALA A 2 13.68 35.47 10.33
C ALA A 2 13.13 34.85 9.03
N ARG A 3 11.99 34.14 9.04
CA ARG A 3 10.71 34.45 8.36
C ARG A 3 10.15 33.06 8.00
N PHE A 4 9.04 32.49 8.51
CA PHE A 4 7.70 33.05 8.67
C PHE A 4 7.38 34.07 7.59
N LEU A 5 6.99 33.57 6.40
CA LEU A 5 5.99 34.13 5.45
C LEU A 5 6.22 33.56 4.04
N ARG A 6 5.10 33.32 3.31
CA ARG A 6 4.91 32.73 1.96
C ARG A 6 4.69 31.21 2.02
N LEU A 7 3.54 30.69 2.47
CA LEU A 7 2.17 30.84 1.96
C LEU A 7 2.06 30.85 0.44
N MET A 8 1.34 29.83 -0.07
CA MET A 8 0.63 29.71 -1.36
C MET A 8 0.97 30.71 -2.46
N GLN A 9 1.38 30.19 -3.61
CA GLN A 9 0.77 30.53 -4.90
C GLN A 9 1.21 29.49 -5.95
N VAL A 10 0.45 28.39 -6.05
CA VAL A 10 0.27 27.77 -7.38
C VAL A 10 -0.85 28.57 -8.00
N THR A 11 -0.49 29.65 -8.68
CA THR A 11 -1.42 30.41 -9.51
C THR A 11 -1.72 29.54 -10.71
N LEU A 12 -2.73 28.69 -10.58
CA LEU A 12 -3.38 28.09 -11.73
C LEU A 12 -4.13 29.23 -12.41
N LEU A 13 -3.48 29.85 -13.40
CA LEU A 13 -4.08 30.82 -14.29
C LEU A 13 -5.04 30.05 -15.21
N LEU A 14 -6.15 29.57 -14.63
CA LEU A 14 -7.39 29.32 -15.37
C LEU A 14 -7.98 30.70 -15.69
N GLY A 15 -7.30 31.39 -16.61
CA GLY A 15 -7.91 32.49 -17.34
C GLY A 15 -9.06 31.88 -18.13
N ALA A 16 -10.26 32.38 -17.87
CA ALA A 16 -11.41 32.13 -18.72
C ALA A 16 -11.07 32.54 -20.16
N LEU A 17 -10.67 31.57 -20.98
CA LEU A 17 -10.49 31.71 -22.40
C LEU A 17 -11.14 30.48 -23.03
N SER A 18 -12.17 30.75 -23.83
CA SER A 18 -12.85 29.79 -24.68
C SER A 18 -11.85 28.83 -25.33
N LEU A 19 -11.92 27.55 -24.98
CA LEU A 19 -11.09 26.52 -25.62
C LEU A 19 -11.57 26.29 -27.06
N THR A 20 -10.97 27.02 -27.98
CA THR A 20 -10.87 26.66 -29.40
C THR A 20 -9.40 26.78 -29.81
N ALA A 21 -8.52 26.01 -29.17
CA ALA A 21 -7.16 25.78 -29.64
C ALA A 21 -6.56 24.58 -28.90
N GLU A 22 -5.93 23.69 -29.66
CA GLU A 22 -5.05 22.61 -29.18
C GLU A 22 -3.77 23.25 -28.61
N GLU A 23 -3.85 23.88 -27.44
CA GLU A 23 -2.67 24.46 -26.81
C GLU A 23 -1.91 23.40 -25.98
N PRO A 24 -0.60 23.26 -26.20
CA PRO A 24 0.20 22.30 -25.48
C PRO A 24 0.36 22.71 -24.00
N VAL A 25 0.08 21.78 -23.10
CA VAL A 25 0.18 21.98 -21.65
C VAL A 25 1.63 21.78 -21.22
N VAL A 26 2.30 22.87 -20.85
CA VAL A 26 3.67 22.80 -20.33
C VAL A 26 3.65 22.50 -18.84
N VAL A 27 4.01 21.27 -18.48
CA VAL A 27 4.17 20.82 -17.10
C VAL A 27 5.63 21.00 -16.69
N LEU A 28 5.87 21.90 -15.74
CA LEU A 28 7.19 22.07 -15.13
C LEU A 28 7.41 20.93 -14.14
N THR A 29 8.35 20.04 -14.48
CA THR A 29 8.76 18.99 -13.56
C THR A 29 9.57 19.61 -12.42
N PRO A 30 9.59 18.99 -11.23
CA PRO A 30 10.34 19.55 -10.09
C PRO A 30 11.86 19.52 -10.29
N ALA A 31 12.35 18.81 -11.32
CA ALA A 31 13.74 18.88 -11.79
C ALA A 31 14.05 20.17 -12.59
N GLY A 32 13.06 21.05 -12.79
CA GLY A 32 13.20 22.27 -13.58
C GLY A 32 13.06 22.06 -15.09
N ASN A 33 12.71 20.86 -15.52
CA ASN A 33 12.49 20.56 -16.94
C ASN A 33 11.04 20.89 -17.33
N SER A 34 10.86 21.44 -18.52
CA SER A 34 9.52 21.65 -19.09
C SER A 34 9.16 20.43 -19.92
N LEU A 35 8.10 19.73 -19.52
CA LEU A 35 7.49 18.67 -20.31
C LEU A 35 6.28 19.27 -21.02
N THR A 36 6.29 19.24 -22.34
CA THR A 36 5.21 19.77 -23.17
C THR A 36 4.28 18.62 -23.53
N LEU A 37 3.07 18.62 -22.96
CA LEU A 37 2.08 17.59 -23.20
C LEU A 37 1.02 18.10 -24.16
N GLU A 38 0.82 17.39 -25.26
CA GLU A 38 -0.36 17.57 -26.09
C GLU A 38 -1.52 16.85 -25.40
N VAL A 39 -2.49 17.62 -24.91
CA VAL A 39 -3.66 17.11 -24.20
C VAL A 39 -4.90 17.48 -24.98
N ASP A 40 -5.71 16.48 -25.36
CA ASP A 40 -7.01 16.72 -25.98
C ASP A 40 -7.97 17.31 -24.92
N PRO A 41 -8.69 18.41 -25.19
CA PRO A 41 -9.69 18.94 -24.28
C PRO A 41 -10.84 17.97 -23.93
N GLN A 42 -11.01 16.87 -24.66
CA GLN A 42 -11.94 15.78 -24.33
C GLN A 42 -11.33 14.68 -23.45
N ASP A 43 -10.02 14.72 -23.19
CA ASP A 43 -9.38 13.70 -22.38
C ASP A 43 -9.81 13.79 -20.93
N SER A 44 -10.14 12.63 -20.35
CA SER A 44 -10.44 12.55 -18.94
C SER A 44 -9.19 12.85 -18.13
N PHE A 45 -9.33 13.52 -16.99
CA PHE A 45 -8.21 13.80 -16.08
C PHE A 45 -7.37 12.56 -15.74
N ALA A 46 -7.98 11.37 -15.72
CA ALA A 46 -7.29 10.10 -15.52
C ALA A 46 -6.35 9.72 -16.68
N ASN A 47 -6.72 10.04 -17.92
CA ASN A 47 -5.89 9.79 -19.11
C ASN A 47 -4.67 10.71 -19.13
N VAL A 48 -4.87 11.99 -18.80
CA VAL A 48 -3.78 12.99 -18.72
C VAL A 48 -2.76 12.59 -17.65
N MET A 49 -3.23 12.13 -16.49
CA MET A 49 -2.34 11.63 -15.44
C MET A 49 -1.59 10.35 -15.86
N ALA A 50 -2.23 9.46 -16.63
CA ALA A 50 -1.57 8.27 -17.15
C ALA A 50 -0.47 8.61 -18.18
N HIS A 51 -0.70 9.60 -19.04
CA HIS A 51 0.29 10.09 -20.00
C HIS A 51 1.50 10.73 -19.30
N ILE A 52 1.24 11.59 -18.30
CA ILE A 52 2.28 12.19 -17.46
C ILE A 52 3.14 11.12 -16.80
N GLU A 53 2.51 10.07 -16.24
CA GLU A 53 3.24 8.98 -15.58
C GLU A 53 4.04 8.13 -16.57
N GLN A 54 3.53 7.90 -17.79
CA GLN A 54 4.23 7.16 -18.83
C GLN A 54 5.51 7.89 -19.30
N GLU A 55 5.47 9.22 -19.44
CA GLU A 55 6.65 10.02 -19.80
C GLU A 55 7.64 10.17 -18.63
N ILE A 56 7.16 10.23 -17.39
CA ILE A 56 8.02 10.26 -16.20
C ILE A 56 8.70 8.89 -15.96
N GLN A 57 8.04 7.78 -16.30
CA GLN A 57 8.62 6.43 -16.19
C GLN A 57 9.82 6.17 -17.12
N ILE A 58 9.98 6.97 -18.18
CA ILE A 58 11.16 6.92 -19.05
C ILE A 58 12.33 7.71 -18.44
N ALA A 59 12.06 8.61 -17.48
CA ALA A 59 13.02 9.62 -17.04
C ALA A 59 13.70 9.38 -15.68
N ASP A 60 13.19 8.50 -14.81
CA ASP A 60 13.65 8.43 -13.41
C ASP A 60 14.23 7.05 -13.00
N GLU A 61 15.54 6.86 -13.21
CA GLU A 61 16.40 6.19 -12.22
C GLU A 61 16.72 7.19 -11.08
N THR A 62 15.83 7.29 -10.08
CA THR A 62 16.02 7.85 -8.70
C THR A 62 16.26 9.37 -8.51
N PRO A 63 16.03 9.93 -7.28
CA PRO A 63 14.89 9.76 -6.36
C PRO A 63 14.33 11.09 -5.78
N ASP A 64 13.21 10.95 -5.06
CA ASP A 64 12.65 11.82 -4.01
C ASP A 64 11.87 13.10 -4.40
N LEU A 65 10.58 12.90 -4.71
CA LEU A 65 9.52 13.91 -4.57
C LEU A 65 8.35 13.35 -3.75
N ASP A 66 8.11 13.97 -2.60
CA ASP A 66 7.02 13.63 -1.68
C ASP A 66 5.67 14.17 -2.17
N LEU A 67 4.92 13.33 -2.88
CA LEU A 67 3.55 13.57 -3.37
C LEU A 67 2.47 13.25 -2.32
N SER A 68 2.78 13.37 -1.02
CA SER A 68 1.96 12.84 0.08
C SER A 68 0.60 13.53 0.33
N GLN A 69 0.14 14.49 -0.47
CA GLN A 69 -1.04 15.30 -0.10
C GLN A 69 -2.27 15.28 -1.01
N SER A 70 -2.44 14.39 -1.99
CA SER A 70 -3.74 14.40 -2.70
C SER A 70 -4.32 13.12 -3.30
N LEU A 71 -3.68 11.95 -3.24
CA LEU A 71 -4.32 10.71 -3.73
C LEU A 71 -3.99 9.49 -2.87
N GLN A 72 -4.51 9.47 -1.64
CA GLN A 72 -4.43 8.27 -0.80
C GLN A 72 -5.42 7.21 -1.27
N LEU A 73 -4.89 6.04 -1.64
CA LEU A 73 -5.68 4.84 -1.85
C LEU A 73 -5.92 4.18 -0.49
N ASN A 74 -6.81 4.80 0.31
CA ASN A 74 -7.26 4.25 1.58
C ASN A 74 -8.11 2.98 1.34
N PHE A 75 -7.46 1.86 1.00
CA PHE A 75 -8.05 0.53 0.87
C PHE A 75 -8.51 -0.01 2.22
N PHE A 76 -7.70 0.28 3.24
CA PHE A 76 -7.99 0.06 4.64
C PHE A 76 -8.13 1.45 5.24
N SER A 77 -9.36 1.95 5.32
CA SER A 77 -9.55 3.26 5.95
C SER A 77 -9.13 3.16 7.42
N PRO A 78 -8.32 4.09 7.95
CA PRO A 78 -8.45 4.45 9.35
C PRO A 78 -9.75 5.24 9.43
N ILE A 79 -10.89 4.55 9.47
CA ILE A 79 -12.17 5.23 9.69
C ILE A 79 -12.04 5.90 11.05
N ALA A 80 -12.15 7.22 11.05
CA ALA A 80 -12.17 8.07 12.23
C ALA A 80 -12.92 7.40 13.38
N ALA A 81 -12.17 6.83 14.33
CA ALA A 81 -12.67 6.39 15.64
C ALA A 81 -14.08 5.77 15.66
N THR A 82 -14.51 5.05 14.62
CA THR A 82 -15.62 4.11 14.74
C THR A 82 -15.05 3.01 15.59
N ARG A 83 -15.39 3.04 16.88
CA ARG A 83 -15.02 2.08 17.93
C ARG A 83 -14.41 0.83 17.32
N ALA A 84 -13.09 0.69 17.45
CA ALA A 84 -12.44 -0.58 17.16
C ALA A 84 -13.33 -1.68 17.76
N PRO A 85 -13.74 -2.69 16.98
CA PRO A 85 -14.53 -3.79 17.54
C PRO A 85 -13.80 -4.29 18.77
N ALA A 86 -14.54 -4.57 19.85
CA ALA A 86 -13.97 -5.21 21.04
C ALA A 86 -13.07 -6.36 20.55
N GLY A 87 -11.77 -6.28 20.89
CA GLY A 87 -10.62 -6.96 20.29
C GLY A 87 -10.91 -8.02 19.21
N ARG A 88 -10.32 -7.86 18.01
CA ARG A 88 -10.45 -8.84 16.93
C ARG A 88 -10.11 -10.25 17.44
N ASN A 89 -10.90 -11.25 17.05
CA ASN A 89 -10.74 -12.59 17.59
C ASN A 89 -9.56 -13.32 16.92
N TYR A 90 -8.45 -13.50 17.63
CA TYR A 90 -7.32 -14.29 17.12
C TYR A 90 -7.64 -15.81 17.04
N ALA A 91 -8.54 -16.32 17.88
CA ALA A 91 -8.87 -17.74 17.89
C ALA A 91 -9.61 -18.18 16.61
N GLU A 92 -10.28 -17.24 15.94
CA GLU A 92 -10.91 -17.47 14.65
C GLU A 92 -9.87 -17.34 13.53
N ALA A 93 -9.65 -18.43 12.81
CA ALA A 93 -8.89 -18.41 11.57
C ALA A 93 -9.72 -17.71 10.48
N ALA A 94 -9.03 -17.10 9.50
CA ALA A 94 -9.70 -16.52 8.35
C ALA A 94 -10.53 -17.58 7.63
N SER A 95 -11.80 -17.29 7.39
CA SER A 95 -12.70 -18.17 6.63
C SER A 95 -12.20 -18.34 5.19
N PRO A 96 -12.63 -19.39 4.45
CA PRO A 96 -12.25 -19.55 3.05
C PRO A 96 -12.63 -18.35 2.16
N SER A 97 -13.74 -17.67 2.47
CA SER A 97 -14.15 -16.43 1.81
C SER A 97 -13.22 -15.27 2.13
N GLU A 98 -12.85 -15.08 3.40
CA GLU A 98 -11.88 -14.06 3.81
C GLU A 98 -10.51 -14.33 3.20
N ALA A 99 -10.04 -15.57 3.18
CA ALA A 99 -8.77 -15.94 2.55
C ALA A 99 -8.76 -15.61 1.05
N LYS A 100 -9.90 -15.79 0.36
CA LYS A 100 -10.06 -15.36 -1.03
C LYS A 100 -9.99 -13.84 -1.17
N ASP A 101 -10.64 -13.10 -0.28
CA ASP A 101 -10.60 -11.64 -0.27
C ASP A 101 -9.19 -11.10 0.02
N ILE A 102 -8.48 -11.68 0.99
CA ILE A 102 -7.06 -11.38 1.29
C ILE A 102 -6.21 -11.63 0.05
N ARG A 103 -6.39 -12.78 -0.61
CA ARG A 103 -5.68 -13.07 -1.87
C ARG A 103 -6.00 -12.03 -2.93
N THR A 104 -7.27 -11.67 -3.13
CA THR A 104 -7.65 -10.63 -4.10
C THR A 104 -6.95 -9.31 -3.80
N ILE A 105 -6.94 -8.85 -2.54
CA ILE A 105 -6.27 -7.61 -2.15
C ILE A 105 -4.78 -7.68 -2.49
N VAL A 106 -4.08 -8.71 -1.99
CA VAL A 106 -2.62 -8.83 -2.12
C VAL A 106 -2.21 -9.04 -3.58
N THR A 107 -2.93 -9.86 -4.34
CA THR A 107 -2.64 -10.07 -5.77
C THR A 107 -2.93 -8.84 -6.62
N SER A 108 -4.02 -8.10 -6.34
CA SER A 108 -4.30 -6.84 -7.04
C SER A 108 -3.22 -5.80 -6.76
N LEU A 109 -2.81 -5.63 -5.50
CA LEU A 109 -1.74 -4.70 -5.13
C LEU A 109 -0.40 -5.08 -5.76
N ALA A 110 -0.13 -6.38 -5.94
CA ALA A 110 1.09 -6.82 -6.61
C ALA A 110 1.05 -6.60 -8.13
N LYS A 111 -0.06 -6.95 -8.79
CA LYS A 111 -0.13 -7.03 -10.27
C LYS A 111 -0.60 -5.74 -10.95
N TYR A 112 -1.50 -4.99 -10.35
CA TYR A 112 -2.14 -3.85 -11.03
C TYR A 112 -1.27 -2.61 -10.96
N SER A 113 -1.18 -1.88 -12.07
CA SER A 113 -0.63 -0.52 -12.10
C SER A 113 -1.45 0.42 -11.22
N TRP A 114 -0.93 1.61 -10.92
CA TRP A 114 -1.64 2.59 -10.10
C TRP A 114 -3.01 2.96 -10.69
N ALA A 115 -3.08 3.19 -12.00
CA ALA A 115 -4.33 3.47 -12.70
C ALA A 115 -5.33 2.30 -12.61
N GLN A 116 -4.87 1.06 -12.77
CA GLN A 116 -5.71 -0.12 -12.60
C GLN A 116 -6.22 -0.24 -11.16
N LEU A 117 -5.38 0.05 -10.15
CA LEU A 117 -5.79 0.08 -8.75
C LEU A 117 -6.87 1.14 -8.48
N MET A 118 -6.81 2.30 -9.12
CA MET A 118 -7.86 3.32 -9.03
C MET A 118 -9.19 2.82 -9.62
N ASN A 119 -9.15 2.14 -10.78
CA ASN A 119 -10.34 1.55 -11.40
C ASN A 119 -10.94 0.42 -10.55
N HIS A 120 -10.09 -0.36 -9.87
CA HIS A 120 -10.50 -1.46 -8.99
C HIS A 120 -10.66 -1.04 -7.51
N LYS A 121 -10.55 0.24 -7.19
CA LYS A 121 -10.56 0.76 -5.81
C LYS A 121 -11.78 0.30 -5.03
N SER A 122 -12.96 0.34 -5.65
CA SER A 122 -14.22 -0.03 -4.99
C SER A 122 -14.29 -1.54 -4.68
N SER A 123 -13.84 -2.40 -5.59
CA SER A 123 -13.82 -3.84 -5.36
C SER A 123 -12.79 -4.25 -4.32
N ILE A 124 -11.59 -3.64 -4.36
CA ILE A 124 -10.53 -3.89 -3.39
C ILE A 124 -10.96 -3.40 -2.00
N LYS A 125 -11.55 -2.20 -1.91
CA LYS A 125 -12.11 -1.69 -0.65
C LYS A 125 -13.19 -2.60 -0.10
N LYS A 126 -14.14 -3.06 -0.92
CA LYS A 126 -15.17 -4.02 -0.48
C LYS A 126 -14.57 -5.32 0.04
N ALA A 127 -13.49 -5.82 -0.56
CA ALA A 127 -12.75 -6.97 -0.04
C ALA A 127 -12.09 -6.65 1.30
N GLY A 128 -11.47 -5.46 1.42
CA GLY A 128 -10.91 -4.93 2.66
C GLY A 128 -11.95 -4.86 3.79
N ASP A 129 -13.12 -4.27 3.53
CA ASP A 129 -14.22 -4.14 4.49
C ASP A 129 -14.71 -5.51 4.98
N ARG A 130 -14.70 -6.54 4.11
CA ARG A 130 -15.07 -7.91 4.49
C ARG A 130 -14.04 -8.58 5.39
N VAL A 131 -12.77 -8.18 5.33
CA VAL A 131 -11.68 -8.79 6.13
C VAL A 131 -11.19 -7.89 7.26
N ASP A 132 -11.75 -6.69 7.44
CA ASP A 132 -11.31 -5.73 8.47
C ASP A 132 -11.49 -6.25 9.90
N HIS A 133 -12.41 -7.19 10.10
CA HIS A 133 -12.62 -7.85 11.39
C HIS A 133 -11.56 -8.93 11.70
N VAL A 134 -10.80 -9.39 10.70
CA VAL A 134 -9.81 -10.46 10.84
C VAL A 134 -8.62 -9.95 11.64
N HIS A 135 -8.20 -10.71 12.65
CA HIS A 135 -7.04 -10.35 13.45
C HIS A 135 -5.77 -10.21 12.58
N PRO A 136 -4.94 -9.15 12.74
CA PRO A 136 -3.81 -8.86 11.84
C PRO A 136 -2.77 -9.99 11.76
N LEU A 137 -2.52 -10.72 12.86
CA LEU A 137 -1.66 -11.92 12.80
C LEU A 137 -2.28 -13.06 11.98
N ARG A 138 -3.62 -13.21 11.95
CA ARG A 138 -4.30 -14.19 11.09
C ARG A 138 -4.28 -13.77 9.62
N PHE A 139 -4.45 -12.47 9.37
CA PHE A 139 -4.25 -11.90 8.04
C PHE A 139 -2.84 -12.19 7.50
N LEU A 140 -1.81 -11.93 8.30
CA LEU A 140 -0.42 -12.25 7.94
C LEU A 140 -0.18 -13.77 7.82
N ALA A 141 -0.78 -14.58 8.68
CA ALA A 141 -0.67 -16.04 8.59
C ALA A 141 -1.27 -16.58 7.29
N CYS A 142 -2.37 -15.99 6.82
CA CYS A 142 -2.98 -16.32 5.54
C CYS A 142 -1.99 -16.07 4.39
N ILE A 143 -1.34 -14.89 4.39
CA ILE A 143 -0.38 -14.48 3.37
C ILE A 143 0.87 -15.38 3.38
N PHE A 144 1.52 -15.53 4.54
CA PHE A 144 2.85 -16.16 4.62
C PHE A 144 2.83 -17.69 4.60
N ASN A 145 1.65 -18.32 4.69
CA ASN A 145 1.47 -19.75 4.42
C ASN A 145 1.19 -20.06 2.93
N ASP A 146 0.98 -19.05 2.08
CA ASP A 146 0.72 -19.23 0.65
C ASP A 146 1.90 -18.74 -0.20
N GLU A 147 2.44 -19.62 -1.04
CA GLU A 147 3.61 -19.30 -1.86
C GLU A 147 3.36 -18.17 -2.88
N GLU A 148 2.16 -18.07 -3.45
CA GLU A 148 1.82 -17.01 -4.40
C GLU A 148 1.70 -15.66 -3.69
N MET A 149 1.03 -15.62 -2.53
CA MET A 149 0.87 -14.39 -1.76
C MET A 149 2.19 -13.88 -1.17
N LYS A 150 3.11 -14.77 -0.77
CA LYS A 150 4.48 -14.36 -0.43
C LYS A 150 5.18 -13.66 -1.60
N GLY A 151 5.06 -14.22 -2.81
CA GLY A 151 5.58 -13.59 -4.03
C GLY A 151 4.95 -12.22 -4.29
N CYS A 152 3.65 -12.09 -4.05
CA CYS A 152 2.95 -10.82 -4.17
C CYS A 152 3.43 -9.77 -3.15
N VAL A 153 3.68 -10.14 -1.89
CA VAL A 153 4.24 -9.21 -0.89
C VAL A 153 5.63 -8.73 -1.29
N HIS A 154 6.47 -9.61 -1.85
CA HIS A 154 7.74 -9.19 -2.43
C HIS A 154 7.55 -8.14 -3.54
N ALA A 155 6.68 -8.41 -4.51
CA ALA A 155 6.40 -7.47 -5.59
C ALA A 155 5.81 -6.14 -5.09
N ILE A 156 4.96 -6.17 -4.05
CA ILE A 156 4.43 -4.96 -3.43
C ILE A 156 5.55 -4.15 -2.76
N ARG A 157 6.50 -4.81 -2.09
CA ARG A 157 7.62 -4.15 -1.39
C ARG A 157 8.43 -3.24 -2.32
N ASP A 158 8.67 -3.69 -3.54
CA ASP A 158 9.47 -2.94 -4.53
C ASP A 158 8.69 -1.74 -5.11
N ARG A 159 7.38 -1.63 -4.81
CA ARG A 159 6.49 -0.58 -5.30
C ARG A 159 6.19 0.43 -4.21
N SER A 160 7.13 1.32 -3.93
CA SER A 160 7.14 2.26 -2.78
C SER A 160 5.77 2.88 -2.41
N ARG A 161 5.05 3.44 -3.39
CA ARG A 161 3.71 4.04 -3.17
C ARG A 161 2.67 3.02 -2.70
N ILE A 162 2.62 1.84 -3.33
CA ILE A 162 1.65 0.79 -3.03
C ILE A 162 2.04 0.07 -1.73
N TYR A 163 3.34 -0.12 -1.49
CA TYR A 163 3.85 -0.64 -0.23
C TYR A 163 3.39 0.23 0.94
N LYS A 164 3.54 1.56 0.83
CA LYS A 164 3.11 2.51 1.87
C LYS A 164 1.60 2.40 2.16
N GLU A 165 0.77 2.26 1.13
CA GLU A 165 -0.68 2.09 1.31
C GLU A 165 -1.03 0.75 1.96
N PHE A 166 -0.38 -0.33 1.52
CA PHE A 166 -0.54 -1.66 2.10
C PHE A 166 -0.14 -1.69 3.58
N THR A 167 1.02 -1.13 3.91
CA THR A 167 1.56 -1.16 5.28
C THR A 167 0.83 -0.21 6.20
N SER A 168 0.38 0.96 5.74
CA SER A 168 -0.38 1.93 6.56
C SER A 168 -1.60 1.28 7.23
N GLY A 169 -2.44 0.58 6.47
CA GLY A 169 -3.62 -0.09 7.00
C GLY A 169 -3.31 -1.25 7.94
N LEU A 170 -2.34 -2.09 7.55
CA LEU A 170 -1.89 -3.23 8.35
C LEU A 170 -1.27 -2.77 9.68
N PHE A 171 -0.40 -1.77 9.64
CA PHE A 171 0.32 -1.26 10.81
C PHE A 171 -0.63 -0.56 11.78
N GLY A 172 -1.63 0.17 11.26
CA GLY A 172 -2.70 0.72 12.09
C GLY A 172 -3.48 -0.38 12.84
N SER A 173 -3.74 -1.51 12.19
CA SER A 173 -4.39 -2.66 12.82
C SER A 173 -3.50 -3.33 13.87
N LEU A 174 -2.23 -3.58 13.56
CA LEU A 174 -1.26 -4.14 14.51
C LEU A 174 -1.09 -3.26 15.75
N ASP A 175 -0.95 -1.95 15.56
CA ASP A 175 -0.79 -0.99 16.65
C ASP A 175 -2.04 -0.91 17.53
N THR A 176 -3.23 -0.99 16.93
CA THR A 176 -4.50 -1.05 17.66
C THR A 176 -4.59 -2.30 18.54
N GLU A 177 -4.35 -3.50 17.98
CA GLU A 177 -4.38 -4.73 18.77
C GLU A 177 -3.28 -4.77 19.85
N ALA A 178 -2.10 -4.23 19.56
CA ALA A 178 -1.02 -4.12 20.53
C ALA A 178 -1.41 -3.22 21.72
N ARG A 179 -2.04 -2.07 21.47
CA ARG A 179 -2.55 -1.19 22.55
C ARG A 179 -3.64 -1.87 23.38
N ASN A 180 -4.47 -2.70 22.75
CA ASN A 180 -5.53 -3.43 23.43
C ASN A 180 -5.03 -4.67 24.20
N GLY A 181 -3.73 -4.96 24.19
CA GLY A 181 -3.16 -6.18 24.79
C GLY A 181 -3.56 -7.46 24.04
N ASN A 182 -4.07 -7.33 22.82
CA ASN A 182 -4.64 -8.40 22.01
C ASN A 182 -3.66 -8.90 20.93
N LEU A 183 -2.35 -8.67 21.08
CA LEU A 183 -1.35 -9.04 20.05
C LEU A 183 -0.25 -9.96 20.60
N GLU A 184 0.47 -9.52 21.63
CA GLU A 184 1.70 -10.16 22.10
C GLU A 184 1.50 -11.61 22.55
N GLN A 185 0.38 -11.90 23.23
CA GLN A 185 0.04 -13.23 23.72
C GLN A 185 -0.14 -14.27 22.60
N PHE A 186 -0.40 -13.84 21.37
CA PHE A 186 -0.64 -14.71 20.23
C PHE A 186 0.57 -14.90 19.33
N VAL A 187 1.65 -14.14 19.54
CA VAL A 187 2.88 -14.27 18.73
C VAL A 187 3.47 -15.67 18.74
N PRO A 188 3.53 -16.41 19.89
CA PRO A 188 4.03 -17.78 19.89
C PRO A 188 3.19 -18.74 19.04
N ASP A 189 1.86 -18.57 19.03
CA ASP A 189 0.96 -19.37 18.20
C ASP A 189 1.10 -19.02 16.72
N PHE A 190 1.20 -17.74 16.42
CA PHE A 190 1.45 -17.25 15.08
C PHE A 190 2.77 -17.78 14.50
N ALA A 191 3.86 -17.74 15.27
CA ALA A 191 5.14 -18.32 14.88
C ALA A 191 5.03 -19.81 14.57
N ARG A 192 4.33 -20.58 15.43
CA ARG A 192 4.06 -22.01 15.21
C ARG A 192 3.23 -22.25 13.96
N SER A 193 2.20 -21.43 13.69
CA SER A 193 1.37 -21.54 12.48
C SER A 193 2.16 -21.33 11.20
N LEU A 194 3.25 -20.57 11.29
CA LEU A 194 4.19 -20.39 10.21
C LEU A 194 5.33 -21.41 10.26
N ASN A 195 5.39 -22.40 11.17
CA ASN A 195 6.57 -23.26 11.31
C ASN A 195 7.87 -22.45 11.48
N LEU A 196 7.84 -21.42 12.34
CA LEU A 196 9.00 -20.63 12.75
C LEU A 196 9.41 -21.05 14.16
N ASP A 197 10.69 -21.37 14.35
CA ASP A 197 11.24 -21.84 15.62
C ASP A 197 12.54 -21.10 16.00
N GLY A 198 13.00 -21.34 17.24
CA GLY A 198 14.25 -20.82 17.79
C GLY A 198 14.48 -19.33 17.55
N ASN A 199 15.49 -19.01 16.75
CA ASN A 199 15.88 -17.64 16.44
C ASN A 199 14.79 -16.88 15.67
N ALA A 200 14.06 -17.52 14.76
CA ALA A 200 13.02 -16.86 13.97
C ALA A 200 11.83 -16.44 14.85
N ALA A 201 11.38 -17.33 15.74
CA ALA A 201 10.32 -17.03 16.69
C ALA A 201 10.73 -15.93 17.70
N SER A 202 11.99 -15.95 18.13
CA SER A 202 12.54 -14.93 19.05
C SER A 202 12.64 -13.56 18.39
N ALA A 203 13.12 -13.51 17.14
CA ALA A 203 13.18 -12.28 16.34
C ALA A 203 11.78 -11.69 16.13
N LEU A 204 10.81 -12.53 15.75
CA LEU A 204 9.41 -12.13 15.57
C LEU A 204 8.82 -11.54 16.87
N SER A 205 9.05 -12.21 18.00
CA SER A 205 8.59 -11.75 19.32
C SER A 205 9.20 -10.40 19.68
N SER A 206 10.52 -10.22 19.50
CA SER A 206 11.18 -8.93 19.76
C SER A 206 10.62 -7.81 18.88
N VAL A 207 10.39 -8.08 17.59
CA VAL A 207 9.88 -7.08 16.65
C VAL A 207 8.47 -6.64 17.05
N VAL A 208 7.61 -7.58 17.44
CA VAL A 208 6.24 -7.28 17.87
C VAL A 208 6.22 -6.51 19.19
N GLN A 209 6.99 -6.95 20.20
CA GLN A 209 7.08 -6.28 21.50
C GLN A 209 7.59 -4.83 21.38
N LYS A 210 8.57 -4.61 20.49
CA LYS A 210 9.12 -3.27 20.24
C LYS A 210 8.29 -2.45 19.26
N ARG A 211 7.17 -3.00 18.74
CA ARG A 211 6.29 -2.36 17.77
C ARG A 211 6.99 -1.90 16.50
N GLN A 212 8.00 -2.65 16.05
CA GLN A 212 8.78 -2.33 14.87
C GLN A 212 8.09 -2.89 13.62
N TRP A 213 6.92 -2.36 13.27
CA TRP A 213 6.06 -2.93 12.22
C TRP A 213 6.71 -2.98 10.84
N ASP A 214 7.51 -1.97 10.49
CA ASP A 214 8.33 -1.98 9.27
C ASP A 214 9.25 -3.22 9.22
N ASN A 215 9.89 -3.54 10.34
CA ASN A 215 10.77 -4.71 10.45
C ASN A 215 10.00 -6.03 10.53
N LEU A 216 8.68 -6.02 10.79
CA LEU A 216 7.87 -7.23 10.91
C LEU A 216 7.77 -7.96 9.58
N ILE A 217 7.40 -7.24 8.53
CA ILE A 217 7.27 -7.83 7.19
C ILE A 217 8.63 -8.31 6.70
N ASP A 218 9.69 -7.53 6.93
CA ASP A 218 11.07 -7.87 6.60
C ASP A 218 11.53 -9.15 7.29
N THR A 219 11.21 -9.28 8.58
CA THR A 219 11.50 -10.48 9.37
C THR A 219 10.76 -11.69 8.82
N LEU A 220 9.48 -11.53 8.47
CA LEU A 220 8.68 -12.61 7.90
C LEU A 220 9.20 -13.06 6.53
N MET A 221 9.54 -12.14 5.62
CA MET A 221 10.12 -12.50 4.32
C MET A 221 11.50 -13.16 4.45
N LYS A 222 12.31 -12.73 5.42
CA LYS A 222 13.62 -13.33 5.70
C LYS A 222 13.51 -14.78 6.18
N PHE A 223 12.60 -15.07 7.10
CA PHE A 223 12.46 -16.41 7.69
C PHE A 223 11.48 -17.31 6.94
N LYS A 224 10.62 -16.73 6.10
CA LYS A 224 9.77 -17.43 5.13
C LYS A 224 10.02 -16.93 3.72
N PRO A 225 11.19 -17.25 3.14
CA PRO A 225 11.40 -16.98 1.74
C PRO A 225 10.37 -17.75 0.91
N ARG A 226 10.03 -17.21 -0.26
CA ARG A 226 9.27 -17.94 -1.27
C ARG A 226 10.08 -19.13 -1.81
N SER A 227 9.43 -20.25 -2.08
CA SER A 227 10.07 -21.37 -2.77
C SER A 227 9.98 -21.17 -4.29
N GLY A 228 11.13 -20.98 -4.97
CA GLY A 228 11.21 -20.95 -6.44
C GLY A 228 11.79 -19.67 -7.08
N ASN A 229 11.97 -19.70 -8.40
CA ASN A 229 12.68 -18.70 -9.20
C ASN A 229 11.98 -17.31 -9.17
N PRO A 230 12.69 -16.16 -9.05
CA PRO A 230 12.09 -14.81 -8.99
C PRO A 230 11.27 -14.42 -10.22
N GLY A 231 11.67 -14.87 -11.40
CA GLY A 231 11.06 -14.49 -12.68
C GLY A 231 9.82 -15.26 -13.10
N ARG A 232 9.04 -15.87 -12.19
CA ARG A 232 7.82 -16.61 -12.59
C ARG A 232 6.64 -15.70 -12.92
N TYR A 233 6.73 -14.42 -12.56
CA TYR A 233 5.69 -13.42 -12.82
C TYR A 233 6.25 -12.18 -13.53
N ASP A 234 7.30 -12.33 -14.34
CA ASP A 234 7.48 -11.47 -15.51
C ASP A 234 6.34 -11.82 -16.49
N MET A 235 5.16 -11.24 -16.27
CA MET A 235 4.04 -11.23 -17.20
C MET A 235 3.48 -9.82 -17.33
#